data_AF-A0A5C6C1A1-F1
#
_entry.id   AF-A0A5C6C1A1-F1
#
_cell.length_a   1.000
_cell.length_b   1.000
_cell.length_c   1.000
_cell.angle_alpha   90.00
_cell.angle_beta   90.00
_cell.angle_gamma   90.00
#
_symmetry.space_group_name_H-M   'P 1'
#
loop_
_entity.id
_entity.type
_entity.pdbx_description
1 polymer ?
#
loop_
_entity_poly.entity_id
_entity_poly.type
_entity_poly.pdbx_seq_one_letter_code
_entity_poly.pdbx_strand_id
1 'polypeptide(L)' 'MLTTLTSPALLLGFIGGMPGTSELLIILFIALLLFGGSKLPSLMRNLGKSANEFKRGMAESTDDVDESEKLHEKV' A
#
# COMPACT_ATOMS: atom_id res chain seq x y z
N MET A 1 40.73 -11.78 5.56
CA MET A 1 40.53 -10.99 6.79
C MET A 1 39.84 -9.63 6.59
N LEU A 2 39.56 -9.13 5.37
CA LEU A 2 38.81 -7.85 5.28
C LEU A 2 37.72 -7.70 4.20
N THR A 3 37.45 -8.69 3.33
CA THR A 3 36.43 -8.49 2.26
C THR A 3 35.41 -9.62 2.07
N THR A 4 35.47 -10.72 2.82
CA THR A 4 34.30 -11.64 2.98
C THR A 4 33.21 -11.04 3.88
N LEU A 5 33.39 -9.78 4.29
CA LEU A 5 32.67 -9.03 5.31
C LEU A 5 31.57 -8.12 4.72
N THR A 6 31.31 -8.23 3.42
CA THR A 6 30.06 -7.76 2.78
C THR A 6 28.93 -8.73 3.15
N SER A 7 28.55 -8.66 4.43
CA SER A 7 27.34 -9.17 5.07
C SER A 7 26.56 -10.27 4.33
N PRO A 8 26.72 -11.55 4.71
CA PRO A 8 25.75 -12.59 4.35
C PRO A 8 24.32 -12.29 4.83
N ALA A 9 24.10 -11.26 5.66
CA ALA A 9 22.77 -10.76 6.01
C ALA A 9 21.95 -10.31 4.79
N LEU A 10 22.57 -9.69 3.77
CA LEU A 10 21.85 -9.32 2.54
C LEU A 10 21.41 -10.56 1.72
N LEU A 11 22.12 -11.67 1.88
CA LEU A 11 21.83 -12.93 1.20
C LEU A 11 20.83 -13.77 2.02
N LEU A 12 20.88 -13.68 3.35
CA LEU A 12 19.95 -14.35 4.26
C LEU A 12 18.57 -13.67 4.32
N GLY A 13 18.47 -12.36 4.12
CA GLY A 13 17.18 -11.67 3.96
C GLY A 13 16.40 -12.09 2.71
N PHE A 14 17.07 -12.66 1.71
CA PHE A 14 16.43 -13.21 0.51
C PHE A 14 15.69 -14.54 0.74
N ILE A 15 15.96 -15.27 1.84
CA ILE A 15 15.33 -16.55 2.16
C ILE A 15 14.62 -16.54 3.53
N GLY A 16 14.85 -15.51 4.35
CA GLY A 16 14.34 -15.39 5.72
C GLY A 16 13.12 -14.49 5.89
N GLY A 17 12.11 -14.56 5.01
CA GLY A 17 10.70 -14.19 5.25
C GLY A 17 10.31 -12.76 5.69
N MET A 18 11.21 -11.93 6.21
CA MET A 18 10.91 -10.57 6.68
C MET A 18 12.01 -9.62 6.21
N PRO A 19 11.72 -8.74 5.23
CA PRO A 19 12.63 -7.66 4.92
C PRO A 19 12.72 -6.74 6.13
N GLY A 20 13.90 -6.63 6.72
CA GLY A 20 14.19 -5.68 7.78
C GLY A 20 14.08 -4.24 7.26
N THR A 21 13.99 -3.27 8.18
CA THR A 21 13.89 -1.84 7.86
C THR A 21 14.99 -1.37 6.90
N SER A 22 16.19 -1.94 7.01
CA SER A 22 17.33 -1.64 6.14
C SER A 22 17.11 -2.08 4.68
N GLU A 23 16.52 -3.26 4.46
CA GLU A 23 16.25 -3.79 3.11
C GLU A 23 15.10 -3.04 2.46
N LEU A 24 14.06 -2.72 3.22
CA LEU A 24 12.96 -1.87 2.77
C LEU A 24 13.47 -0.48 2.32
N LEU A 25 14.42 0.11 3.07
CA LEU A 25 15.05 1.38 2.70
C LEU A 25 15.83 1.28 1.38
N ILE A 26 16.56 0.19 1.15
CA ILE A 26 17.31 -0.02 -0.11
C ILE A 26 16.34 -0.17 -1.29
N ILE A 27 15.29 -0.98 -1.15
CA ILE A 27 14.26 -1.16 -2.18
C ILE A 27 13.57 0.17 -2.46
N LEU A 28 13.20 0.92 -1.42
CA LEU A 28 12.60 2.24 -1.54
C LEU A 28 13.53 3.20 -2.29
N PHE A 29 14.84 3.18 -1.99
CA PHE A 29 15.83 4.02 -2.67
C PHE A 29 15.94 3.67 -4.16
N ILE A 30 16.01 2.39 -4.51
CA ILE A 30 16.04 1.94 -5.91
C ILE A 30 14.74 2.34 -6.63
N ALA A 31 13.57 2.12 -6.00
CA ALA A 31 12.29 2.56 -6.53
C ALA A 31 12.26 4.07 -6.74
N LEU A 32 12.86 4.85 -5.84
CA LEU A 32 12.98 6.30 -5.97
C LEU A 32 13.90 6.72 -7.12
N LEU A 33 14.93 5.95 -7.45
CA LEU A 33 15.78 6.21 -8.61
C LEU A 33 15.08 5.88 -9.93
N LEU A 34 14.31 4.78 -9.97
CA LEU A 34 13.57 4.35 -11.17
C LEU A 34 12.36 5.23 -11.45
N PHE A 35 11.55 5.50 -10.43
CA PHE A 35 10.33 6.29 -10.55
C PHE A 35 10.56 7.78 -10.28
N GLY A 36 11.62 8.16 -9.58
CA GLY A 36 11.85 9.54 -9.13
C GLY A 36 11.13 9.83 -7.81
N GLY A 37 11.74 10.72 -7.00
CA GLY A 37 11.23 11.16 -5.70
C GLY A 37 9.80 11.69 -5.69
N SER A 38 9.34 12.21 -6.82
CA SER A 38 8.03 12.87 -6.94
C SER A 38 6.92 11.95 -7.47
N LYS A 39 7.25 10.86 -8.20
CA LYS A 39 6.20 10.02 -8.81
C LYS A 39 5.59 9.04 -7.81
N LEU A 40 6.38 8.45 -6.91
CA LEU A 40 5.88 7.51 -5.90
C LEU A 40 4.82 8.16 -4.99
N PRO A 41 5.05 9.36 -4.41
CA PRO A 41 4.04 10.06 -3.61
C PRO A 41 2.83 10.54 -4.43
N SER A 42 3.04 10.94 -5.69
CA SER A 42 1.97 11.37 -6.59
C SER A 42 1.01 10.22 -6.93
N LEU A 43 1.55 9.03 -7.26
CA LEU A 43 0.78 7.83 -7.51
C LEU A 43 -0.02 7.40 -6.26
N MET A 44 0.63 7.39 -5.08
CA MET A 44 -0.06 7.09 -3.83
C MET A 44 -1.20 8.08 -3.53
N ARG A 45 -0.99 9.37 -3.76
CA ARG A 45 -2.05 10.40 -3.60
C ARG A 45 -3.22 10.17 -4.54
N ASN A 46 -2.97 9.87 -5.81
CA ASN A 46 -4.04 9.64 -6.80
C ASN A 46 -4.79 8.34 -6.49
N LEU A 47 -4.07 7.27 -6.12
CA LEU A 47 -4.66 6.00 -5.71
C LEU A 47 -5.50 6.16 -4.43
N GLY A 48 -4.99 6.92 -3.45
CA GLY A 48 -5.71 7.19 -2.21
C GLY A 48 -6.99 7.99 -2.42
N LYS A 49 -6.97 8.98 -3.32
CA LYS A 49 -8.19 9.70 -3.73
C LYS A 49 -9.21 8.77 -4.37
N SER A 50 -8.78 7.96 -5.34
CA SER A 50 -9.64 6.99 -6.01
C SER A 50 -10.23 5.97 -5.03
N ALA A 51 -9.42 5.44 -4.11
CA ALA A 51 -9.89 4.51 -3.08
C ALA A 51 -10.89 5.16 -2.11
N ASN A 52 -10.70 6.44 -1.76
CA ASN A 52 -11.60 7.17 -0.89
C ASN A 52 -12.96 7.46 -1.57
N GLU A 53 -12.94 7.86 -2.84
CA GLU A 53 -14.14 8.06 -3.65
C GLU A 53 -14.89 6.74 -3.88
N PHE A 54 -14.15 5.66 -4.15
CA PHE A 54 -14.72 4.30 -4.26
C PHE A 54 -15.42 3.87 -2.98
N LYS A 55 -14.78 4.10 -1.81
CA LYS A 55 -15.39 3.78 -0.51
C LYS A 55 -16.65 4.60 -0.24
N ARG A 56 -16.66 5.89 -0.60
CA ARG A 56 -17.85 6.75 -0.45
C ARG A 56 -19.01 6.29 -1.31
N GLY A 57 -18.78 6.03 -2.60
CA GLY A 57 -19.84 5.58 -3.50
C GLY A 57 -20.43 4.22 -3.09
N MET A 58 -19.60 3.33 -2.55
CA MET A 58 -20.05 2.03 -2.05
C MET A 58 -20.84 2.14 -0.73
N ALA A 59 -20.50 3.10 0.14
CA ALA A 59 -21.25 3.36 1.37
C ALA A 59 -22.63 3.96 1.08
N GLU A 60 -22.71 4.99 0.22
CA GLU A 60 -24.00 5.56 -0.25
C GLU A 60 -24.89 4.46 -0.86
N SER A 61 -24.32 3.59 -1.71
CA SER A 61 -25.06 2.48 -2.33
C SER A 61 -25.54 1.41 -1.33
N THR A 62 -24.90 1.28 -0.16
CA THR A 62 -25.30 0.32 0.87
C THR A 62 -26.38 0.92 1.77
N ASP A 63 -26.25 2.19 2.15
CA ASP A 63 -27.22 2.89 2.98
C ASP A 63 -28.56 3.06 2.26
N ASP A 64 -28.55 3.30 0.94
CA ASP A 64 -29.76 3.39 0.10
C ASP A 64 -30.57 2.06 0.06
N VAL A 65 -29.90 0.91 0.19
CA VAL A 65 -30.53 -0.42 0.18
C VAL A 65 -31.14 -0.76 1.56
N ASP A 66 -30.52 -0.31 2.65
CA ASP A 66 -30.98 -0.54 4.03
C ASP A 66 -32.14 0.41 4.42
N GLU A 67 -32.21 1.60 3.83
CA GLU A 67 -33.31 2.56 4.07
C GLU A 67 -34.59 2.17 3.31
N SER A 68 -34.46 1.51 2.14
CA SER A 68 -35.60 1.06 1.33
C SER A 68 -36.30 -0.21 1.85
N GLU A 69 -35.64 -1.05 2.66
CA GLU A 69 -36.29 -2.18 3.36
C GLU A 69 -37.12 -1.71 4.58
N LYS A 70 -36.62 -0.73 5.36
CA LYS A 70 -37.33 -0.25 6.56
C LYS A 70 -38.60 0.54 6.27
N LEU A 71 -38.75 1.06 5.05
CA LEU A 71 -39.97 1.75 4.59
C LEU A 71 -41.10 0.79 4.19
N HIS A 72 -40.81 -0.49 3.89
CA HIS A 72 -41.82 -1.46 3.46
C HIS A 72 -42.44 -2.27 4.62
N GLU A 73 -41.82 -2.29 5.80
CA GLU A 73 -42.35 -3.03 6.97
C GLU A 73 -43.40 -2.24 7.78
N LYS A 74 -43.57 -0.94 7.50
CA LYS A 74 -44.46 -0.06 8.27
C LYS A 74 -45.77 0.35 7.55
N VAL A 75 -46.16 -0.39 6.50
CA VAL A 75 -47.39 -0.15 5.73
C VAL A 75 -48.35 -1.32 5.87
#